data_AF-A0A3P6U1Q2-F1
#
_entry.id   AF-A0A3P6U1Q2-F1
#
_cell.length_a   1.000
_cell.length_b   1.000
_cell.length_c   1.000
_cell.angle_alpha   90.00
_cell.angle_beta   90.00
_cell.angle_gamma   90.00
#
_symmetry.space_group_name_H-M   'P 1'
#
loop_
_entity.id
_entity.type
_entity.pdbx_description
1 polymer ?
#
loop_
_entity_poly.entity_id
_entity_poly.type
_entity_poly.pdbx_seq_one_letter_code
_entity_poly.pdbx_strand_id
1 'polypeptide(L)'
;MFSVAFGLCIATMGESARLMLDFFIIMNEITMRLVRLIMWFAPFGITCLIIGKIIGLKDLAGTAAGLGLYMLTVISGLFIHLFLSLMGIYFLVCRKNPLVYFKGLFPAFFMAVGTASSAATLPITFACLEETLGIDPRVTRFVLPVGATVNMDGTALYEAVACIFIAQINGITLSIGQIITVSITATIAAIGAAAVPSVGLVTMVLVLTSVGLPVNDITLIVAVDWMLDRIRTPINVMGDAYGAGVVAHLCRKQLVNPARRLTSDLLANDLPKHLRKHDDDEDSDDHNHALRIELEGDLRRDEY
;
A
#
# COMPACT_ATOMS: atom_id res chain seq x y z
N MET A 1 -13.58 -2.18 6.66
CA MET A 1 -14.84 -1.41 6.76
C MET A 1 -15.28 -1.19 8.20
N PHE A 2 -15.59 -2.23 8.98
CA PHE A 2 -16.00 -2.09 10.39
C PHE A 2 -15.01 -1.24 11.21
N SER A 3 -13.71 -1.56 11.20
CA SER A 3 -12.72 -0.84 12.01
C SER A 3 -12.57 0.65 11.65
N VAL A 4 -12.81 1.02 10.39
CA VAL A 4 -12.80 2.44 9.95
C VAL A 4 -14.04 3.15 10.47
N ALA A 5 -15.23 2.57 10.29
CA ALA A 5 -16.47 3.14 10.80
C ALA A 5 -16.45 3.24 12.34
N PHE A 6 -15.96 2.20 13.02
CA PHE A 6 -15.80 2.16 14.46
C PHE A 6 -14.79 3.21 14.95
N GLY A 7 -13.66 3.36 14.27
CA GLY A 7 -12.67 4.40 14.56
C GLY A 7 -13.21 5.82 14.38
N LEU A 8 -14.01 6.05 13.34
CA LEU A 8 -14.71 7.32 13.12
C LEU A 8 -15.71 7.61 14.25
N CYS A 9 -16.49 6.61 14.68
CA CYS A 9 -17.39 6.76 15.83
C CYS A 9 -16.62 7.12 17.10
N ILE A 10 -15.53 6.40 17.42
CA ILE A 10 -14.66 6.71 18.57
C ILE A 10 -14.14 8.15 18.49
N ALA A 11 -13.70 8.61 17.32
CA ALA A 11 -13.17 9.96 17.13
C ALA A 11 -14.19 11.06 17.44
N THR A 12 -15.49 10.80 17.22
CA THR A 12 -16.57 11.75 17.52
C THR A 12 -17.03 11.78 18.98
N MET A 13 -16.65 10.76 19.78
CA MET A 13 -17.16 10.58 21.15
C MET A 13 -16.34 11.29 22.24
N GLY A 14 -15.26 11.99 21.88
CA GLY A 14 -14.45 12.78 22.80
C GLY A 14 -13.86 11.96 23.96
N GLU A 15 -13.90 12.51 25.18
CA GLU A 15 -13.30 11.88 26.37
C GLU A 15 -13.93 10.52 26.74
N SER A 16 -15.23 10.32 26.47
CA SER A 16 -15.94 9.09 26.80
C SER A 16 -15.37 7.85 26.09
N ALA A 17 -14.68 8.03 24.96
CA ALA A 17 -14.06 6.93 24.22
C ALA A 17 -12.58 6.70 24.56
N ARG A 18 -12.01 7.47 25.50
CA ARG A 18 -10.56 7.44 25.78
C ARG A 18 -10.06 6.08 26.26
N LEU A 19 -10.81 5.40 27.12
CA LEU A 19 -10.48 4.03 27.57
C LEU A 19 -10.36 3.06 26.39
N MET A 20 -11.30 3.14 25.44
CA MET A 20 -11.32 2.26 24.27
C MET A 20 -10.17 2.59 23.32
N LEU A 21 -9.92 3.89 23.10
CA LEU A 21 -8.78 4.35 22.30
C LEU A 21 -7.46 3.85 22.87
N ASP A 22 -7.23 4.02 24.18
CA ASP A 22 -6.02 3.59 24.87
C ASP A 22 -5.85 2.06 24.80
N PHE A 23 -6.94 1.29 24.96
CA PHE A 23 -6.92 -0.16 24.76
C PHE A 23 -6.41 -0.55 23.37
N PHE A 24 -6.94 0.05 22.30
CA PHE A 24 -6.51 -0.25 20.94
C PHE A 24 -5.06 0.20 20.67
N ILE A 25 -4.61 1.32 21.26
CA ILE A 25 -3.21 1.77 21.17
C ILE A 25 -2.27 0.74 21.80
N ILE A 26 -2.58 0.27 23.02
CA ILE A 26 -1.76 -0.73 23.73
C ILE A 26 -1.76 -2.05 22.98
N MET A 27 -2.92 -2.51 22.50
CA MET A 27 -3.03 -3.73 21.71
C MET A 27 -2.21 -3.66 20.41
N ASN A 28 -2.19 -2.49 19.75
CA ASN A 28 -1.32 -2.27 18.60
C ASN A 28 0.16 -2.38 18.99
N GLU A 29 0.58 -1.73 20.08
CA GLU A 29 1.96 -1.83 20.57
C GLU A 29 2.36 -3.29 20.82
N ILE A 30 1.51 -4.07 21.51
CA ILE A 30 1.73 -5.50 21.74
C ILE A 30 1.89 -6.25 20.40
N THR A 31 1.02 -5.96 19.43
CA THR A 31 1.08 -6.55 18.09
C THR A 31 2.42 -6.26 17.42
N MET A 32 2.90 -5.01 17.47
CA MET A 32 4.20 -4.61 16.93
C MET A 32 5.37 -5.34 17.62
N ARG A 33 5.29 -5.61 18.92
CA ARG A 33 6.29 -6.46 19.60
C ARG A 33 6.32 -7.88 19.05
N LEU A 34 5.17 -8.46 18.77
CA LEU A 34 5.07 -9.79 18.14
C LEU A 34 5.66 -9.78 16.73
N VAL A 35 5.45 -8.72 15.96
CA VAL A 35 6.08 -8.56 14.64
C VAL A 35 7.60 -8.61 14.73
N ARG A 36 8.21 -7.89 15.69
CA ARG A 36 9.67 -7.89 15.88
C ARG A 36 10.20 -9.30 16.13
N LEU A 37 9.46 -10.12 16.86
CA LEU A 37 9.81 -11.52 17.08
C LEU A 37 9.71 -12.33 15.77
N ILE A 38 8.63 -12.16 15.00
CA ILE A 38 8.46 -12.86 13.71
C ILE A 38 9.55 -12.47 12.69
N MET A 39 9.97 -11.20 12.66
CA MET A 39 11.04 -10.73 11.76
C MET A 39 12.36 -11.47 11.99
N TRP A 40 12.67 -11.85 13.24
CA TRP A 40 13.85 -12.68 13.55
C TRP A 40 13.77 -14.08 12.94
N PHE A 41 12.56 -14.66 12.86
CA PHE A 41 12.34 -15.99 12.26
C PHE A 41 12.14 -15.95 10.74
N ALA A 42 11.85 -14.78 10.17
CA ALA A 42 11.54 -14.59 8.75
C ALA A 42 12.59 -15.21 7.79
N PRO A 43 13.91 -15.02 7.98
CA PRO A 43 14.91 -15.57 7.05
C PRO A 43 14.84 -17.09 6.93
N PHE A 44 14.59 -17.79 8.04
CA PHE A 44 14.45 -19.24 8.05
C PHE A 44 13.14 -19.69 7.38
N GLY A 45 12.03 -19.04 7.73
CA GLY A 45 10.72 -19.33 7.13
C GLY A 45 10.71 -19.14 5.60
N ILE A 46 11.28 -18.02 5.12
CA ILE A 46 11.37 -17.72 3.69
C ILE A 46 12.20 -18.79 2.95
N THR A 47 13.33 -19.19 3.51
CA THR A 47 14.20 -20.22 2.92
C THR A 47 13.46 -21.56 2.78
N CYS A 48 12.75 -21.99 3.83
CA CYS A 48 11.95 -23.22 3.81
C CYS A 48 10.80 -23.15 2.78
N LEU A 49 10.12 -22.01 2.67
CA LEU A 49 9.03 -21.82 1.70
C LEU A 49 9.53 -21.86 0.25
N ILE A 50 10.71 -21.32 -0.03
CA ILE A 50 11.35 -21.38 -1.36
C ILE A 50 11.71 -22.84 -1.70
N ILE A 51 12.41 -23.54 -0.79
CA ILE A 51 12.85 -24.93 -1.00
C ILE A 51 11.65 -25.87 -1.21
N GLY A 52 10.63 -25.77 -0.35
CA GLY A 52 9.44 -26.64 -0.42
C GLY A 52 8.69 -26.54 -1.75
N LYS A 53 8.78 -25.40 -2.45
CA LYS A 53 8.14 -25.21 -3.75
C LYS A 53 8.99 -25.66 -4.93
N ILE A 54 10.32 -25.52 -4.86
CA ILE A 54 11.23 -26.03 -5.90
C ILE A 54 11.09 -27.55 -6.06
N ILE A 55 10.85 -28.29 -4.97
CA ILE A 55 10.68 -29.75 -4.98
C ILE A 55 9.37 -30.19 -5.65
N GLY A 56 8.36 -29.32 -5.75
CA GLY A 56 7.03 -29.64 -6.28
C GLY A 56 6.91 -29.57 -7.81
N LEU A 57 7.97 -29.18 -8.53
CA LEU A 57 7.92 -28.97 -9.97
C LEU A 57 8.14 -30.29 -10.72
N LYS A 58 7.14 -30.69 -11.51
CA LYS A 58 7.27 -31.76 -12.50
C LYS A 58 7.33 -31.17 -13.91
N ASP A 59 8.17 -31.84 -14.69
CA ASP A 59 8.61 -31.58 -16.06
C ASP A 59 7.58 -30.93 -17.01
N LEU A 60 8.02 -29.90 -17.73
CA LEU A 60 7.19 -29.02 -18.56
C LEU A 60 7.68 -29.03 -20.03
N ALA A 61 7.89 -30.21 -20.60
CA ALA A 61 8.30 -30.35 -22.00
C ALA A 61 7.08 -30.61 -22.91
N GLY A 62 6.46 -29.53 -23.40
CA GLY A 62 5.41 -29.59 -24.43
C GLY A 62 4.86 -28.25 -24.90
N THR A 63 4.84 -27.24 -24.01
CA THR A 63 4.30 -25.88 -24.31
C THR A 63 5.21 -24.78 -23.75
N ALA A 64 6.51 -25.08 -23.58
CA ALA A 64 7.44 -24.28 -22.77
C ALA A 64 7.76 -22.89 -23.33
N ALA A 65 7.80 -22.73 -24.66
CA ALA A 65 8.20 -21.46 -25.26
C ALA A 65 7.14 -20.35 -25.10
N GLY A 66 5.86 -20.66 -25.38
CA GLY A 66 4.75 -19.71 -25.22
C GLY A 66 4.51 -19.32 -23.77
N LEU A 67 4.53 -20.31 -22.86
CA LEU A 67 4.45 -20.05 -21.41
C LEU A 67 5.66 -19.29 -20.88
N GLY A 68 6.87 -19.59 -21.38
CA GLY A 68 8.08 -18.85 -21.01
C GLY A 68 8.02 -17.37 -21.40
N LEU A 69 7.55 -17.06 -22.60
CA LEU A 69 7.34 -15.67 -23.04
C LEU A 69 6.26 -14.97 -22.21
N TYR A 70 5.17 -15.66 -21.89
CA TYR A 70 4.13 -15.14 -21.00
C TYR A 70 4.71 -14.79 -19.62
N MET A 71 5.44 -15.72 -19.00
CA MET A 71 6.08 -15.49 -17.70
C MET A 71 7.05 -14.30 -17.76
N LEU A 72 7.89 -14.23 -18.80
CA LEU A 72 8.82 -13.12 -19.00
C LEU A 72 8.07 -11.78 -19.14
N THR A 73 6.95 -11.77 -19.85
CA THR A 73 6.11 -10.57 -20.05
C THR A 73 5.52 -10.09 -18.72
N VAL A 74 4.98 -11.00 -17.91
CA VAL A 74 4.46 -10.67 -16.57
C VAL A 74 5.59 -10.15 -15.67
N ILE A 75 6.71 -10.87 -15.58
CA ILE A 75 7.82 -10.51 -14.70
C ILE A 75 8.42 -9.17 -15.09
N SER A 76 8.68 -8.96 -16.39
CA SER A 76 9.21 -7.68 -16.87
C SER A 76 8.23 -6.54 -16.61
N GLY A 77 6.93 -6.73 -16.85
CA GLY A 77 5.89 -5.74 -16.55
C GLY A 77 5.85 -5.37 -15.06
N LEU A 78 5.92 -6.36 -14.17
CA LEU A 78 5.96 -6.15 -12.72
C LEU A 78 7.19 -5.35 -12.28
N PHE A 79 8.38 -5.66 -12.80
CA PHE A 79 9.60 -4.91 -12.48
C PHE A 79 9.60 -3.52 -13.09
N ILE A 80 9.08 -3.35 -14.31
CA ILE A 80 8.86 -2.04 -14.92
C ILE A 80 7.94 -1.20 -14.03
N HIS A 81 6.82 -1.78 -13.57
CA HIS A 81 5.89 -1.08 -12.68
C HIS A 81 6.55 -0.70 -11.35
N LEU A 82 7.33 -1.59 -10.74
CA LEU A 82 8.05 -1.30 -9.51
C LEU A 82 9.08 -0.17 -9.69
N PHE A 83 10.02 -0.35 -10.63
CA PHE A 83 11.19 0.52 -10.75
C PHE A 83 10.91 1.83 -11.49
N LEU A 84 9.97 1.85 -12.43
CA LEU A 84 9.62 3.05 -13.18
C LEU A 84 8.36 3.71 -12.62
N SER A 85 7.24 2.98 -12.50
CA SER A 85 5.98 3.60 -12.09
C SER A 85 5.97 3.97 -10.60
N LEU A 86 6.08 2.99 -9.69
CA LEU A 86 5.95 3.24 -8.24
C LEU A 86 7.09 4.12 -7.72
N MET A 87 8.33 3.77 -8.05
CA MET A 87 9.49 4.55 -7.65
C MET A 87 9.56 5.92 -8.33
N GLY A 88 9.12 6.03 -9.59
CA GLY A 88 9.02 7.31 -10.30
C GLY A 88 7.98 8.25 -9.68
N ILE A 89 6.79 7.73 -9.35
CA ILE A 89 5.76 8.51 -8.65
C ILE A 89 6.28 9.00 -7.30
N TYR A 90 6.89 8.12 -6.51
CA TYR A 90 7.48 8.49 -5.22
C TYR A 90 8.55 9.57 -5.38
N PHE A 91 9.47 9.41 -6.35
CA PHE A 91 10.50 10.41 -6.61
C PHE A 91 9.91 11.76 -7.03
N LEU A 92 8.92 11.76 -7.93
CA LEU A 92 8.29 12.97 -8.44
C LEU A 92 7.57 13.76 -7.34
N VAL A 93 6.83 13.07 -6.47
CA VAL A 93 6.01 13.69 -5.42
C VAL A 93 6.85 14.02 -4.18
N CYS A 94 7.61 13.05 -3.66
CA CYS A 94 8.34 13.20 -2.40
C CYS A 94 9.70 13.90 -2.59
N ARG A 95 10.25 13.91 -3.82
CA ARG A 95 11.60 14.39 -4.15
C ARG A 95 12.70 13.80 -3.26
N LYS A 96 12.52 12.54 -2.87
CA LYS A 96 13.46 11.74 -2.09
C LYS A 96 13.89 10.53 -2.91
N ASN A 97 15.09 10.01 -2.63
CA ASN A 97 15.63 8.86 -3.34
C ASN A 97 14.79 7.59 -3.09
N PRO A 98 14.08 7.05 -4.09
CA PRO A 98 13.22 5.88 -3.91
C PRO A 98 14.02 4.61 -3.63
N LEU A 99 15.28 4.49 -4.07
CA LEU A 99 16.11 3.31 -3.80
C LEU A 99 16.49 3.19 -2.32
N VAL A 100 16.69 4.32 -1.63
CA VAL A 100 16.92 4.31 -0.18
C VAL A 100 15.67 3.88 0.55
N TYR A 101 14.50 4.34 0.09
CA TYR A 101 13.22 3.90 0.60
C TYR A 101 13.01 2.39 0.38
N PHE A 102 13.33 1.89 -0.81
CA PHE A 102 13.27 0.47 -1.16
C PHE A 102 14.13 -0.41 -0.23
N LYS A 103 15.35 0.04 0.11
CA LYS A 103 16.24 -0.69 1.03
C LYS A 103 15.62 -0.90 2.41
N GLY A 104 14.87 0.07 2.94
CA GLY A 104 14.15 -0.07 4.21
C GLY A 104 13.00 -1.09 4.15
N LEU A 105 12.54 -1.45 2.95
CA LEU A 105 11.44 -2.37 2.70
C LEU A 105 11.89 -3.79 2.33
N PHE A 106 13.19 -4.06 2.26
CA PHE A 106 13.71 -5.39 1.91
C PHE A 106 13.11 -6.54 2.74
N PRO A 107 12.97 -6.44 4.08
CA PRO A 107 12.38 -7.52 4.85
C PRO A 107 10.94 -7.83 4.43
N ALA A 108 10.13 -6.80 4.20
CA ALA A 108 8.75 -6.95 3.73
C ALA A 108 8.70 -7.55 2.32
N PHE A 109 9.56 -7.08 1.41
CA PHE A 109 9.65 -7.59 0.03
C PHE A 109 9.97 -9.09 0.00
N PHE A 110 11.02 -9.53 0.70
CA PHE A 110 11.40 -10.94 0.72
C PHE A 110 10.42 -11.82 1.48
N MET A 111 9.79 -11.30 2.54
CA MET A 111 8.68 -12.01 3.18
C MET A 111 7.55 -12.23 2.19
N ALA A 112 7.18 -11.22 1.40
CA ALA A 112 6.09 -11.32 0.43
C ALA A 112 6.39 -12.30 -0.69
N VAL A 113 7.66 -12.37 -1.14
CA VAL A 113 8.13 -13.41 -2.06
C VAL A 113 8.00 -14.81 -1.45
N GLY A 114 8.36 -14.97 -0.17
CA GLY A 114 8.29 -16.27 0.51
C GLY A 114 6.86 -16.76 0.74
N THR A 115 6.01 -15.90 1.31
CA THR A 115 4.65 -16.25 1.72
C THR A 115 3.64 -16.21 0.58
N ALA A 116 3.90 -15.43 -0.46
CA ALA A 116 2.94 -15.09 -1.51
C ALA A 116 1.64 -14.43 -1.00
N SER A 117 1.62 -13.88 0.21
CA SER A 117 0.42 -13.22 0.78
C SER A 117 0.72 -11.82 1.32
N SER A 118 0.03 -10.81 0.77
CA SER A 118 0.13 -9.42 1.25
C SER A 118 -0.38 -9.29 2.68
N ALA A 119 -1.48 -9.98 3.03
CA ALA A 119 -2.02 -9.99 4.38
C ALA A 119 -1.05 -10.58 5.40
N ALA A 120 -0.38 -11.68 5.06
CA ALA A 120 0.62 -12.31 5.94
C ALA A 120 1.86 -11.41 6.14
N THR A 121 2.17 -10.54 5.18
CA THR A 121 3.32 -9.62 5.25
C THR A 121 3.02 -8.31 5.93
N LEU A 122 1.74 -7.96 6.08
CA LEU A 122 1.27 -6.68 6.58
C LEU A 122 1.96 -6.25 7.89
N PRO A 123 2.14 -7.12 8.90
CA PRO A 123 2.78 -6.72 10.14
C PRO A 123 4.25 -6.30 9.93
N ILE A 124 4.99 -6.98 9.05
CA ILE A 124 6.38 -6.64 8.73
C ILE A 124 6.45 -5.34 7.93
N THR A 125 5.51 -5.12 7.02
CA THR A 125 5.39 -3.85 6.29
C THR A 125 5.17 -2.67 7.25
N PHE A 126 4.34 -2.85 8.29
CA PHE A 126 4.20 -1.85 9.36
C PHE A 126 5.53 -1.53 10.04
N ALA A 127 6.28 -2.55 10.47
CA ALA A 127 7.56 -2.35 11.14
C ALA A 127 8.61 -1.67 10.23
N CYS A 128 8.70 -2.07 8.96
CA CYS A 128 9.58 -1.42 7.99
C CYS A 128 9.23 0.06 7.80
N LEU A 129 7.94 0.41 7.69
CA LEU A 129 7.54 1.80 7.51
C LEU A 129 7.70 2.65 8.76
N GLU A 130 7.23 2.18 9.92
CA GLU A 130 7.22 2.94 11.18
C GLU A 130 8.62 2.99 11.82
N GLU A 131 9.29 1.84 11.94
CA GLU A 131 10.56 1.74 12.69
C GLU A 131 11.78 2.03 11.82
N THR A 132 11.81 1.55 10.56
CA THR A 132 12.98 1.70 9.68
C THR A 132 12.95 2.98 8.85
N LEU A 133 11.78 3.34 8.31
CA LEU A 133 11.61 4.48 7.43
C LEU A 133 11.02 5.73 8.11
N GLY A 134 10.59 5.61 9.37
CA GLY A 134 10.11 6.72 10.19
C GLY A 134 8.81 7.36 9.66
N ILE A 135 7.96 6.59 8.98
CA ILE A 135 6.65 7.06 8.53
C ILE A 135 5.70 7.13 9.73
N ASP A 136 4.92 8.23 9.81
CA ASP A 136 3.99 8.47 10.91
C ASP A 136 2.96 7.32 11.04
N PRO A 137 2.82 6.70 12.23
CA PRO A 137 1.89 5.60 12.46
C PRO A 137 0.43 5.91 12.12
N ARG A 138 0.02 7.19 12.16
CA ARG A 138 -1.34 7.60 11.78
C ARG A 138 -1.59 7.39 10.29
N VAL A 139 -0.56 7.50 9.45
CA VAL A 139 -0.66 7.26 8.01
C VAL A 139 -0.59 5.77 7.71
N THR A 140 0.41 5.07 8.23
CA THR A 140 0.59 3.62 7.97
C THR A 140 -0.64 2.81 8.39
N ARG A 141 -1.21 3.10 9.57
CA ARG A 141 -2.37 2.38 10.13
C ARG A 141 -3.67 2.62 9.38
N PHE A 142 -3.72 3.67 8.57
CA PHE A 142 -4.82 3.91 7.66
C PHE A 142 -4.55 3.32 6.27
N VAL A 143 -3.40 3.63 5.68
CA VAL A 143 -3.08 3.30 4.29
C VAL A 143 -2.83 1.80 4.10
N LEU A 144 -2.03 1.16 4.96
CA LEU A 144 -1.65 -0.23 4.75
C LEU A 144 -2.82 -1.22 4.84
N PRO A 145 -3.74 -1.15 5.83
CA PRO A 145 -4.87 -2.10 5.87
C PRO A 145 -5.86 -1.93 4.72
N VAL A 146 -6.05 -0.69 4.23
CA VAL A 146 -6.89 -0.43 3.06
C VAL A 146 -6.19 -0.91 1.79
N GLY A 147 -4.92 -0.54 1.63
CA GLY A 147 -4.07 -0.90 0.49
C GLY A 147 -3.98 -2.41 0.29
N ALA A 148 -3.71 -3.17 1.37
CA ALA A 148 -3.56 -4.62 1.30
C ALA A 148 -4.77 -5.36 0.71
N THR A 149 -5.96 -4.73 0.71
CA THR A 149 -7.18 -5.29 0.11
C THR A 149 -7.53 -4.66 -1.24
N VAL A 150 -7.28 -3.37 -1.43
CA VAL A 150 -7.78 -2.62 -2.60
C VAL A 150 -6.70 -2.46 -3.68
N ASN A 151 -5.44 -2.33 -3.28
CA ASN A 151 -4.33 -1.95 -4.14
C ASN A 151 -3.54 -3.19 -4.58
N MET A 152 -4.08 -3.90 -5.57
CA MET A 152 -3.49 -5.12 -6.12
C MET A 152 -2.96 -4.94 -7.54
N ASP A 153 -2.03 -3.99 -7.72
CA ASP A 153 -1.42 -3.65 -9.02
C ASP A 153 -0.86 -4.86 -9.78
N GLY A 154 -0.11 -5.72 -9.09
CA GLY A 154 0.48 -6.92 -9.67
C GLY A 154 -0.56 -7.94 -10.10
N THR A 155 -1.70 -8.01 -9.41
CA THR A 155 -2.84 -8.85 -9.79
C THR A 155 -3.50 -8.31 -11.05
N ALA A 156 -3.78 -7.00 -11.12
CA ALA A 156 -4.36 -6.37 -12.30
C ALA A 156 -3.48 -6.53 -13.55
N LEU A 157 -2.17 -6.31 -13.41
CA LEU A 157 -1.20 -6.50 -14.50
C LEU A 157 -1.20 -7.95 -14.99
N TYR A 158 -1.13 -8.89 -14.06
CA TYR A 158 -1.16 -10.31 -14.39
C TYR A 158 -2.44 -10.72 -15.12
N GLU A 159 -3.60 -10.25 -14.66
CA GLU A 159 -4.90 -10.55 -15.27
C GLU A 159 -5.01 -10.01 -16.69
N ALA A 160 -4.55 -8.77 -16.91
CA ALA A 160 -4.53 -8.17 -18.24
C ALA A 160 -3.62 -8.96 -19.21
N VAL A 161 -2.39 -9.28 -18.78
CA VAL A 161 -1.43 -10.01 -19.61
C VAL A 161 -1.90 -11.45 -19.89
N ALA A 162 -2.44 -12.13 -18.89
CA ALA A 162 -3.00 -13.47 -19.02
C ALA A 162 -4.17 -13.52 -20.01
N CYS A 163 -5.09 -12.55 -19.94
CA CYS A 163 -6.22 -12.45 -20.84
C CYS A 163 -5.77 -12.28 -22.30
N ILE A 164 -4.81 -11.37 -22.54
CA ILE A 164 -4.24 -11.14 -23.87
C ILE A 164 -3.48 -12.38 -24.36
N PHE A 165 -2.73 -13.04 -23.49
CA PHE A 165 -2.02 -14.29 -23.83
C PHE A 165 -3.00 -15.40 -24.24
N ILE A 166 -4.09 -15.60 -23.48
CA ILE A 166 -5.14 -16.58 -23.83
C ILE A 166 -5.77 -16.26 -25.18
N ALA A 167 -6.04 -14.99 -25.48
CA ALA A 167 -6.53 -14.61 -26.80
C ALA A 167 -5.54 -14.99 -27.91
N GLN A 168 -4.24 -14.72 -27.71
CA GLN A 168 -3.19 -14.99 -28.69
C GLN A 168 -3.00 -16.48 -28.98
N ILE A 169 -3.00 -17.35 -27.95
CA ILE A 169 -2.83 -18.80 -28.15
C ILE A 169 -4.04 -19.42 -28.88
N ASN A 170 -5.22 -18.81 -28.77
CA ASN A 170 -6.43 -19.22 -29.49
C ASN A 170 -6.55 -18.57 -30.88
N GLY A 171 -5.58 -17.75 -31.30
CA GLY A 171 -5.67 -17.00 -32.56
C GLY A 171 -6.78 -15.95 -32.60
N ILE A 172 -7.29 -15.54 -31.43
CA ILE A 172 -8.35 -14.53 -31.30
C ILE A 172 -7.71 -13.15 -31.27
N THR A 173 -8.08 -12.30 -32.23
CA THR A 173 -7.62 -10.91 -32.26
C THR A 173 -8.57 -10.06 -31.41
N LEU A 174 -8.04 -9.44 -30.35
CA LEU A 174 -8.82 -8.53 -29.51
C LEU A 174 -8.95 -7.17 -30.19
N SER A 175 -10.18 -6.66 -30.25
CA SER A 175 -10.46 -5.28 -30.65
C SER A 175 -9.99 -4.28 -29.58
N ILE A 176 -9.82 -3.02 -29.95
CA ILE A 176 -9.48 -1.93 -29.01
C ILE A 176 -10.52 -1.84 -27.88
N GLY A 177 -11.82 -2.01 -28.22
CA GLY A 177 -12.89 -2.04 -27.22
C GLY A 177 -12.71 -3.16 -26.19
N GLN A 178 -12.37 -4.38 -26.64
CA GLN A 178 -12.08 -5.50 -25.74
C GLN A 178 -10.84 -5.25 -24.88
N ILE A 179 -9.78 -4.64 -25.43
CA ILE A 179 -8.57 -4.30 -24.64
C ILE A 179 -8.93 -3.31 -23.51
N ILE A 180 -9.76 -2.30 -23.80
CA ILE A 180 -10.25 -1.37 -22.78
C ILE A 180 -11.09 -2.10 -21.72
N THR A 181 -11.99 -2.99 -22.15
CA THR A 181 -12.79 -3.83 -21.25
C THR A 181 -11.90 -4.70 -20.35
N VAL A 182 -10.86 -5.35 -20.89
CA VAL A 182 -9.88 -6.12 -20.10
C VAL A 182 -9.22 -5.23 -19.06
N SER A 183 -8.75 -4.03 -19.43
CA SER A 183 -8.10 -3.11 -18.49
C SER A 183 -9.02 -2.71 -17.33
N ILE A 184 -10.27 -2.36 -17.62
CA ILE A 184 -11.23 -1.93 -16.59
C ILE A 184 -11.60 -3.11 -15.69
N THR A 185 -11.93 -4.25 -16.30
CA THR A 185 -12.37 -5.45 -15.56
C THR A 185 -11.25 -6.04 -14.72
N ALA A 186 -10.00 -6.10 -15.21
CA ALA A 186 -8.84 -6.52 -14.42
C ALA A 186 -8.61 -5.59 -13.22
N THR A 187 -8.79 -4.27 -13.40
CA THR A 187 -8.66 -3.33 -12.28
C THR A 187 -9.73 -3.57 -11.21
N ILE A 188 -10.99 -3.77 -11.63
CA ILE A 188 -12.11 -4.06 -10.71
C ILE A 188 -11.91 -5.42 -10.03
N ALA A 189 -11.50 -6.42 -10.79
CA ALA A 189 -11.26 -7.78 -10.31
C ALA A 189 -10.13 -7.81 -9.27
N ALA A 190 -9.05 -7.06 -9.50
CA ALA A 190 -7.95 -6.90 -8.56
C ALA A 190 -8.38 -6.29 -7.21
N ILE A 191 -9.34 -5.35 -7.19
CA ILE A 191 -9.93 -4.82 -5.94
C ILE A 191 -10.73 -5.90 -5.19
N GLY A 192 -11.37 -6.81 -5.94
CA GLY A 192 -12.16 -7.92 -5.39
C GLY A 192 -11.33 -9.13 -4.96
N ALA A 193 -10.04 -9.19 -5.32
CA ALA A 193 -9.16 -10.28 -4.95
C ALA A 193 -8.78 -10.18 -3.46
N ALA A 194 -8.97 -11.27 -2.72
CA ALA A 194 -8.47 -11.37 -1.35
C ALA A 194 -6.94 -11.47 -1.33
N ALA A 195 -6.31 -10.92 -0.28
CA ALA A 195 -4.86 -10.84 -0.09
C ALA A 195 -4.19 -12.17 0.34
N VAL A 196 -4.65 -13.27 -0.25
CA VAL A 196 -4.20 -14.64 0.03
C VAL A 196 -3.71 -15.30 -1.27
N PRO A 197 -2.86 -16.34 -1.19
CA PRO A 197 -2.21 -16.90 -2.36
C PRO A 197 -3.19 -17.44 -3.41
N SER A 198 -2.82 -17.33 -4.69
CA SER A 198 -3.54 -17.88 -5.85
C SER A 198 -4.97 -17.38 -6.09
N VAL A 199 -5.44 -16.34 -5.39
CA VAL A 199 -6.79 -15.77 -5.62
C VAL A 199 -6.94 -15.16 -7.03
N GLY A 200 -5.84 -14.67 -7.60
CA GLY A 200 -5.80 -14.10 -8.96
C GLY A 200 -6.28 -15.05 -10.07
N LEU A 201 -6.30 -16.37 -9.82
CA LEU A 201 -6.84 -17.35 -10.77
C LEU A 201 -8.37 -17.38 -10.77
N VAL A 202 -9.00 -17.10 -9.63
CA VAL A 202 -10.47 -17.06 -9.50
C VAL A 202 -11.02 -15.82 -10.19
N THR A 203 -10.38 -14.68 -9.96
CA THR A 203 -10.74 -13.40 -10.56
C THR A 203 -10.45 -13.35 -12.07
N MET A 204 -9.50 -14.16 -12.57
CA MET A 204 -9.27 -14.35 -14.01
C MET A 204 -10.52 -14.77 -14.79
N VAL A 205 -11.38 -15.61 -14.18
CA VAL A 205 -12.63 -16.08 -14.82
C VAL A 205 -13.52 -14.90 -15.18
N LEU A 206 -13.60 -13.89 -14.30
CA LEU A 206 -14.37 -12.68 -14.53
C LEU A 206 -13.80 -11.89 -15.72
N VAL A 207 -12.47 -11.72 -15.78
CA VAL A 207 -11.79 -10.94 -16.82
C VAL A 207 -11.96 -11.61 -18.19
N LEU A 208 -11.75 -12.92 -18.31
CA LEU A 208 -11.92 -13.66 -19.57
C LEU A 208 -13.37 -13.66 -20.06
N THR A 209 -14.32 -13.86 -19.14
CA THR A 209 -15.75 -13.87 -19.47
C THR A 209 -16.21 -12.50 -19.98
N SER A 210 -15.62 -11.40 -19.48
CA SER A 210 -15.99 -10.04 -19.90
C SER A 210 -15.73 -9.75 -21.38
N VAL A 211 -14.81 -10.48 -22.00
CA VAL A 211 -14.47 -10.36 -23.43
C VAL A 211 -14.80 -11.61 -24.25
N GLY A 212 -15.47 -12.60 -23.63
CA GLY A 212 -15.94 -13.81 -24.29
C GLY A 212 -14.84 -14.84 -24.61
N LEU A 213 -13.73 -14.83 -23.85
CA LEU A 213 -12.64 -15.79 -24.04
C LEU A 213 -12.89 -17.12 -23.29
N PRO A 214 -12.38 -18.25 -23.81
CA PRO A 214 -12.53 -19.55 -23.18
C PRO A 214 -11.82 -19.62 -21.82
N VAL A 215 -12.58 -19.90 -20.76
CA VAL A 215 -12.06 -20.01 -19.38
C VAL A 215 -11.26 -21.30 -19.14
N ASN A 216 -11.43 -22.31 -19.99
CA ASN A 216 -10.74 -23.61 -19.86
C ASN A 216 -9.21 -23.47 -19.99
N ASP A 217 -8.73 -22.43 -20.68
CA ASP A 217 -7.31 -22.18 -20.90
C ASP A 217 -6.59 -21.58 -19.69
N ILE A 218 -7.33 -21.22 -18.63
CA ILE A 218 -6.72 -20.86 -17.33
C ILE A 218 -5.84 -21.99 -16.80
N THR A 219 -6.16 -23.25 -17.11
CA THR A 219 -5.39 -24.44 -16.70
C THR A 219 -3.92 -24.37 -17.12
N LEU A 220 -3.61 -23.73 -18.26
CA LEU A 220 -2.24 -23.50 -18.71
C LEU A 220 -1.50 -22.56 -17.76
N ILE A 221 -2.18 -21.51 -17.29
CA ILE A 221 -1.60 -20.50 -16.41
C ILE A 221 -1.40 -21.05 -14.98
N VAL A 222 -2.30 -21.91 -14.51
CA VAL A 222 -2.20 -22.57 -13.19
C VAL A 222 -0.83 -23.25 -13.00
N ALA A 223 -0.27 -23.84 -14.07
CA ALA A 223 1.03 -24.51 -14.02
C ALA A 223 2.19 -23.60 -13.63
N VAL A 224 2.09 -22.29 -13.88
CA VAL A 224 3.14 -21.29 -13.62
C VAL A 224 2.75 -20.24 -12.57
N ASP A 225 1.46 -20.19 -12.18
CA ASP A 225 0.93 -19.25 -11.20
C ASP A 225 1.66 -19.34 -9.86
N TRP A 226 2.05 -20.54 -9.43
CA TRP A 226 2.79 -20.71 -8.16
C TRP A 226 4.06 -19.85 -8.10
N MET A 227 4.71 -19.57 -9.24
CA MET A 227 5.89 -18.73 -9.32
C MET A 227 5.52 -17.26 -9.52
N LEU A 228 4.60 -16.99 -10.46
CA LEU A 228 4.19 -15.61 -10.76
C LEU A 228 3.52 -14.95 -9.55
N ASP A 229 2.74 -15.69 -8.76
CA ASP A 229 2.11 -15.22 -7.53
C ASP A 229 3.13 -14.63 -6.55
N ARG A 230 4.27 -15.31 -6.38
CA ARG A 230 5.36 -14.86 -5.50
C ARG A 230 6.06 -13.60 -5.99
N ILE A 231 5.97 -13.29 -7.27
CA ILE A 231 6.53 -12.07 -7.86
C ILE A 231 5.48 -10.95 -7.85
N ARG A 232 4.18 -11.26 -7.97
CA ARG A 232 3.08 -10.29 -7.88
C ARG A 232 2.91 -9.72 -6.48
N THR A 233 2.85 -10.59 -5.48
CA THR A 233 2.60 -10.21 -4.08
C THR A 233 3.54 -9.10 -3.58
N PRO A 234 4.88 -9.20 -3.74
CA PRO A 234 5.74 -8.11 -3.31
C PRO A 234 5.44 -6.81 -4.05
N ILE A 235 5.04 -6.80 -5.33
CA ILE A 235 4.68 -5.55 -6.01
C ILE A 235 3.46 -4.90 -5.38
N ASN A 236 2.44 -5.67 -4.99
CA ASN A 236 1.27 -5.14 -4.28
C ASN A 236 1.69 -4.51 -2.94
N VAL A 237 2.51 -5.22 -2.15
CA VAL A 237 3.04 -4.74 -0.87
C VAL A 237 3.88 -3.47 -1.06
N MET A 238 4.70 -3.42 -2.10
CA MET A 238 5.50 -2.24 -2.43
C MET A 238 4.62 -1.07 -2.85
N GLY A 239 3.55 -1.30 -3.60
CA GLY A 239 2.56 -0.28 -3.95
C GLY A 239 1.97 0.38 -2.71
N ASP A 240 1.55 -0.43 -1.72
CA ASP A 240 1.02 0.07 -0.44
C ASP A 240 2.06 0.88 0.33
N ALA A 241 3.30 0.38 0.38
CA ALA A 241 4.40 1.00 1.11
C ALA A 241 4.84 2.34 0.49
N TYR A 242 4.93 2.42 -0.85
CA TYR A 242 5.19 3.68 -1.55
C TYR A 242 4.01 4.64 -1.43
N GLY A 243 2.78 4.14 -1.53
CA GLY A 243 1.56 4.91 -1.31
C GLY A 243 1.53 5.56 0.08
N ALA A 244 1.85 4.81 1.14
CA ALA A 244 1.96 5.33 2.50
C ALA A 244 3.02 6.44 2.60
N GLY A 245 4.18 6.28 1.95
CA GLY A 245 5.22 7.30 1.90
C GLY A 245 4.80 8.58 1.17
N VAL A 246 4.07 8.45 0.05
CA VAL A 246 3.50 9.58 -0.70
C VAL A 246 2.45 10.31 0.13
N VAL A 247 1.50 9.59 0.72
CA VAL A 247 0.45 10.17 1.58
C VAL A 247 1.08 10.88 2.77
N ALA A 248 2.08 10.29 3.42
CA ALA A 248 2.80 10.93 4.52
C ALA A 248 3.48 12.24 4.10
N HIS A 249 4.08 12.28 2.90
CA HIS A 249 4.71 13.48 2.37
C HIS A 249 3.69 14.60 2.08
N LEU A 250 2.53 14.24 1.53
CA LEU A 250 1.44 15.17 1.21
C LEU A 250 0.75 15.70 2.47
N CYS A 251 0.52 14.84 3.45
CA CYS A 251 -0.14 15.18 4.71
C CYS A 251 0.79 15.77 5.77
N ARG A 252 2.08 15.99 5.49
CA ARG A 252 3.07 16.46 6.49
C ARG A 252 2.63 17.69 7.29
N LYS A 253 1.94 18.65 6.66
CA LYS A 253 1.44 19.87 7.32
C LYS A 253 0.33 19.59 8.32
N GLN A 254 -0.51 18.59 8.02
CA GLN A 254 -1.62 18.16 8.88
C GLN A 254 -1.11 17.32 10.06
N LEU A 255 -0.01 16.57 9.86
CA LEU A 255 0.61 15.74 10.89
C LEU A 255 1.32 16.56 11.98
N VAL A 256 1.89 17.72 11.63
CA VAL A 256 2.61 18.63 12.55
C VAL A 256 1.66 19.49 13.39
N ASN A 257 0.47 19.84 12.89
CA ASN A 257 -0.52 20.66 13.59
C ASN A 257 -1.87 19.94 13.78
N PRO A 258 -1.95 18.91 14.65
CA PRO A 258 -3.22 18.27 14.96
C PRO A 258 -4.18 19.19 15.74
N ALA A 259 -3.66 20.11 16.58
CA ALA A 259 -4.47 20.95 17.46
C ALA A 259 -5.11 22.16 16.76
N ARG A 260 -4.38 22.86 15.86
CA ARG A 260 -4.78 24.19 15.36
C ARG A 260 -6.09 24.18 14.54
N ARG A 261 -6.44 23.06 13.88
CA ARG A 261 -7.66 22.96 13.06
C ARG A 261 -8.90 22.57 13.84
N LEU A 262 -8.78 21.67 14.83
CA LEU A 262 -9.89 21.37 15.72
C LEU A 262 -10.30 22.62 16.51
N THR A 263 -9.34 23.42 16.97
CA THR A 263 -9.67 24.68 17.66
C THR A 263 -10.20 25.74 16.70
N SER A 264 -9.67 25.89 15.47
CA SER A 264 -10.18 26.89 14.52
C SER A 264 -11.59 26.59 14.04
N ASP A 265 -11.92 25.33 13.77
CA ASP A 265 -13.24 24.92 13.28
C ASP A 265 -14.29 24.90 14.41
N LEU A 266 -13.88 24.64 15.66
CA LEU A 266 -14.73 24.81 16.84
C LEU A 266 -14.95 26.30 17.16
N LEU A 267 -13.90 27.12 17.15
CA LEU A 267 -14.02 28.57 17.38
C LEU A 267 -14.79 29.29 16.27
N ALA A 268 -14.70 28.85 15.01
CA ALA A 268 -15.44 29.45 13.88
C ALA A 268 -16.94 29.08 13.85
N ASN A 269 -17.33 27.99 14.51
CA ASN A 269 -18.71 27.51 14.58
C ASN A 269 -19.43 27.92 15.88
N ASP A 270 -18.70 28.19 16.97
CA ASP A 270 -19.27 28.64 18.25
C ASP A 270 -19.36 30.17 18.41
N LEU A 271 -18.84 30.96 17.46
CA LEU A 271 -19.03 32.41 17.48
C LEU A 271 -20.38 32.82 16.88
N PRO A 272 -21.25 33.54 17.62
CA PRO A 272 -22.50 34.05 17.07
C PRO A 272 -22.21 34.98 15.88
N LYS A 273 -23.04 34.90 14.82
CA LYS A 273 -22.82 35.52 13.50
C LYS A 273 -22.41 37.00 13.50
N HIS A 274 -22.65 37.74 14.58
CA HIS A 274 -22.29 39.15 14.74
C HIS A 274 -20.82 39.39 15.16
N LEU A 275 -20.06 38.35 15.53
CA LEU A 275 -18.63 38.43 15.88
C LEU A 275 -17.70 37.86 14.79
N ARG A 276 -18.23 37.42 13.65
CA ARG A 276 -17.42 37.10 12.47
C ARG A 276 -16.88 38.42 11.91
N LYS A 277 -15.72 38.86 12.40
CA LYS A 277 -15.00 39.96 11.77
C LYS A 277 -14.59 39.54 10.36
N HIS A 278 -14.90 40.42 9.43
CA HIS A 278 -14.38 40.44 8.08
C HIS A 278 -12.92 40.87 8.20
N ASP A 279 -12.01 39.93 8.40
CA ASP A 279 -10.58 40.21 8.28
C ASP A 279 -10.15 39.77 6.88
N ASP A 280 -10.63 40.54 5.89
CA ASP A 280 -9.86 40.77 4.67
C ASP A 280 -9.05 42.04 4.96
N ASP A 281 -7.73 41.90 4.82
CA ASP A 281 -6.70 42.95 4.79
C ASP A 281 -6.15 43.49 6.14
N GLU A 282 -4.81 43.55 6.17
CA GLU A 282 -3.90 44.30 7.07
C GLU A 282 -3.59 43.73 8.48
N ASP A 283 -2.46 43.00 8.55
CA ASP A 283 -1.29 43.22 9.43
C ASP A 283 -0.63 41.91 9.86
N SER A 284 0.44 41.54 9.13
CA SER A 284 1.24 40.33 9.36
C SER A 284 2.65 40.61 9.89
N ASP A 285 2.90 41.83 10.39
CA ASP A 285 4.22 42.23 10.90
C ASP A 285 4.31 42.35 12.43
N ASP A 286 3.20 42.59 13.15
CA ASP A 286 3.29 42.91 14.58
C ASP A 286 3.42 41.67 15.50
N HIS A 287 2.92 40.50 15.06
CA HIS A 287 3.01 39.26 15.85
C HIS A 287 4.42 38.64 15.84
N ASN A 288 5.23 38.93 14.82
CA ASN A 288 6.63 38.47 14.76
C ASN A 288 7.57 39.32 15.64
N HIS A 289 7.19 40.55 15.99
CA HIS A 289 7.99 41.42 16.86
C HIS A 289 7.81 41.07 18.34
N ALA A 290 6.59 40.67 18.76
CA ALA A 290 6.32 40.25 20.13
C ALA A 290 7.04 38.94 20.50
N LEU A 291 7.06 37.96 19.59
CA LEU A 291 7.76 36.68 19.81
C LEU A 291 9.29 36.81 19.83
N ARG A 292 9.86 37.81 19.15
CA ARG A 292 11.31 38.09 19.18
C ARG A 292 11.77 38.68 20.51
N ILE A 293 10.96 39.53 21.15
CA ILE A 293 11.30 40.14 22.44
C ILE A 293 11.25 39.10 23.58
N GLU A 294 10.34 38.13 23.50
CA GLU A 294 10.19 37.10 24.53
C GLU A 294 11.31 36.04 24.47
N LEU A 295 11.82 35.74 23.27
CA LEU A 295 12.97 34.84 23.08
C LEU A 295 14.32 35.49 23.45
N GLU A 296 14.49 36.81 23.29
CA GLU A 296 15.70 37.50 23.75
C GLU A 296 15.72 37.76 25.27
N GLY A 297 14.55 37.78 25.91
CA GLY A 297 14.41 37.94 27.36
C GLY A 297 14.80 36.71 28.19
N ASP A 298 14.60 35.51 27.65
CA ASP A 298 14.93 34.25 28.34
C ASP A 298 16.40 33.84 28.17
N LEU A 299 17.05 34.20 27.06
CA LEU A 299 18.47 33.90 26.83
C LEU A 299 19.45 34.67 27.73
N ARG A 300 19.00 35.72 28.44
CA ARG A 300 19.83 36.48 29.41
C ARG A 300 19.69 36.02 30.85
N ARG A 301 18.82 35.06 31.17
CA ARG A 301 18.62 34.58 32.55
C ARG A 301 19.44 33.36 32.93
N ASP A 302 20.13 32.73 31.98
CA ASP A 302 20.94 31.52 32.21
C ASP A 302 22.46 31.76 32.22
N GLU A 303 22.93 33.03 32.22
CA GLU A 303 24.33 33.39 32.44
C GLU A 303 24.51 34.26 33.69
N TYR A 304 24.30 33.71 34.89
CA TYR A 304 24.95 34.12 36.16
C TYR A 304 24.90 33.00 37.20
#